data_AF-A0A2I0VDD4-F1
#
_entry.id   AF-A0A2I0VDD4-F1
#
_cell.length_a   1.000
_cell.length_b   1.000
_cell.length_c   1.000
_cell.angle_alpha   90.00
_cell.angle_beta   90.00
_cell.angle_gamma   90.00
#
_symmetry.space_group_name_H-M   'P 1'
#
loop_
_entity.id
_entity.type
_entity.pdbx_description
1 polymer ?
#
loop_
_entity_poly.entity_id
_entity_poly.type
_entity_poly.pdbx_seq_one_letter_code
_entity_poly.pdbx_strand_id
1 'polypeptide(L)' 'MNFVSRKIYLYNVTTGLYALDWWERYLFNTLIIVLLWFICYNGIRSATQLFNW' A
#
# COMPACT_ATOMS: atom_id res chain seq x y z
N MET A 1 -22.17 -9.59 8.81
CA MET A 1 -21.12 -8.58 8.51
C MET A 1 -19.91 -9.29 7.92
N ASN A 2 -19.56 -8.99 6.67
CA ASN A 2 -18.53 -9.73 5.95
C ASN A 2 -17.12 -9.38 6.46
N PHE A 3 -16.23 -10.37 6.58
CA PHE A 3 -14.86 -10.17 7.08
C PHE A 3 -14.06 -9.16 6.26
N VAL A 4 -14.29 -9.13 4.94
CA VAL A 4 -13.70 -8.18 4.00
C VAL A 4 -14.12 -6.74 4.32
N SER A 5 -15.41 -6.51 4.57
CA SER A 5 -15.93 -5.19 4.93
C SER A 5 -15.32 -4.66 6.23
N ARG A 6 -15.05 -5.53 7.21
CA ARG A 6 -14.38 -5.16 8.46
C ARG A 6 -12.92 -4.75 8.21
N LYS A 7 -12.21 -5.44 7.32
CA LYS A 7 -10.84 -5.08 6.94
C LYS A 7 -10.78 -3.73 6.23
N ILE A 8 -11.71 -3.47 5.31
CA ILE A 8 -11.80 -2.18 4.60
C ILE A 8 -12.10 -1.03 5.57
N TYR A 9 -13.01 -1.25 6.53
CA TYR A 9 -13.33 -0.25 7.55
C TYR A 9 -12.11 0.07 8.43
N LEU A 10 -11.42 -0.97 8.91
CA LEU A 10 -10.21 -0.79 9.72
C LEU A 10 -9.12 -0.04 8.95
N TYR A 11 -8.91 -0.34 7.67
CA TYR A 11 -7.99 0.39 6.80
C TYR A 11 -8.38 1.87 6.68
N ASN A 12 -9.66 2.16 6.39
CA ASN A 12 -10.14 3.54 6.33
C ASN A 12 -9.96 4.31 7.65
N VAL A 13 -10.08 3.65 8.79
CA VAL A 13 -9.86 4.21 10.13
C VAL A 13 -8.38 4.42 10.44
N THR A 14 -7.52 3.42 10.21
CA THR A 14 -6.09 3.49 10.58
C THR A 14 -5.33 4.49 9.74
N THR A 15 -5.66 4.61 8.46
CA THR A 15 -5.00 5.57 7.56
C THR A 15 -5.62 6.96 7.65
N GLY A 16 -6.70 7.16 8.42
CA GLY A 16 -7.39 8.46 8.52
C GLY A 16 -8.06 8.90 7.22
N LEU A 17 -8.24 7.99 6.27
CA LEU A 17 -8.79 8.23 4.93
C LEU A 17 -10.20 8.85 4.96
N TYR A 18 -10.91 8.78 6.08
CA TYR A 18 -12.22 9.40 6.24
C TYR A 18 -12.16 10.94 6.38
N ALA A 19 -11.01 11.50 6.75
CA ALA A 19 -10.84 12.94 6.96
C ALA A 19 -10.22 13.64 5.74
N LEU A 20 -9.65 12.88 4.80
CA LEU A 20 -9.05 13.38 3.56
C LEU A 20 -10.11 13.63 2.51
N ASP A 21 -9.92 14.69 1.72
CA ASP A 21 -10.79 15.01 0.60
C ASP A 21 -10.80 13.86 -0.41
N TRP A 22 -11.89 13.73 -1.18
CA TRP A 22 -12.07 12.60 -2.10
C TRP A 22 -10.86 12.46 -3.05
N TRP A 23 -10.28 13.57 -3.52
CA TRP A 23 -9.07 13.61 -4.35
C TRP A 23 -7.81 13.15 -3.61
N GLU A 24 -7.62 13.58 -2.36
CA GLU A 24 -6.43 13.23 -1.57
C GLU A 24 -6.37 11.74 -1.26
N ARG A 25 -7.52 11.08 -1.08
CA ARG A 25 -7.58 9.61 -0.94
C ARG A 25 -6.99 8.88 -2.15
N TYR A 26 -7.28 9.34 -3.38
CA TYR A 26 -6.69 8.72 -4.58
C TYR A 26 -5.19 8.92 -4.62
N LEU A 27 -4.72 10.14 -4.33
CA LEU A 27 -3.30 10.48 -4.35
C LEU A 27 -2.51 9.64 -3.34
N PHE A 28 -3.01 9.52 -2.11
CA PHE A 28 -2.37 8.71 -1.06
C PHE A 28 -2.32 7.22 -1.42
N ASN A 29 -3.39 6.67 -1.99
CA ASN A 29 -3.45 5.27 -2.37
C ASN A 29 -2.48 4.96 -3.54
N THR A 30 -2.39 5.86 -4.52
CA THR A 30 -1.41 5.77 -5.62
C THR A 30 0.02 5.84 -5.08
N LEU A 31 0.32 6.74 -4.14
CA LEU A 31 1.65 6.83 -3.52
C LEU A 31 2.04 5.53 -2.80
N ILE A 32 1.14 4.94 -2.02
CA ILE A 32 1.38 3.66 -1.33
C ILE A 32 1.68 2.55 -2.35
N ILE A 33 0.91 2.46 -3.44
CA ILE A 33 1.13 1.45 -4.48
C ILE A 33 2.49 1.63 -5.15
N VAL A 34 2.86 2.87 -5.50
CA VAL A 34 4.16 3.19 -6.13
C VAL A 34 5.32 2.91 -5.17
N LEU A 35 5.19 3.26 -3.90
CA LEU A 35 6.18 2.96 -2.86
C LEU A 35 6.36 1.45 -2.69
N LEU A 36 5.27 0.69 -2.60
CA LEU A 36 5.32 -0.75 -2.46
C LEU A 36 5.97 -1.40 -3.69
N TRP A 37 5.60 -0.94 -4.89
CA TRP A 37 6.24 -1.38 -6.14
C TRP A 37 7.73 -1.09 -6.14
N PHE A 38 8.14 0.10 -5.71
CA PHE A 38 9.54 0.47 -5.64
C PHE A 38 10.32 -0.42 -4.65
N ILE A 39 9.77 -0.65 -3.46
CA ILE A 39 10.38 -1.53 -2.46
C ILE A 39 10.48 -2.96 -3.00
N CYS A 40 9.41 -3.49 -3.61
CA CYS A 40 9.42 -4.83 -4.20
C CYS A 40 10.44 -4.94 -5.34
N TYR A 41 10.50 -3.98 -6.25
CA TYR A 41 11.44 -4.00 -7.37
C TYR A 41 12.90 -3.97 -6.87
N ASN A 42 13.21 -3.08 -5.93
CA ASN A 42 14.55 -3.00 -5.34
C ASN A 42 14.89 -4.23 -4.49
N GLY A 43 13.92 -4.75 -3.73
CA GLY A 43 14.06 -5.94 -2.91
C GLY A 43 14.30 -7.19 -3.75
N ILE A 44 13.51 -7.38 -4.82
CA ILE A 44 13.71 -8.46 -5.80
C ILE A 44 15.08 -8.32 -6.45
N ARG A 45 15.45 -7.13 -6.93
CA ARG A 45 16.77 -6.89 -7.52
C ARG A 45 17.91 -7.28 -6.56
N SER A 46 17.81 -6.88 -5.30
CA SER A 46 18.80 -7.18 -4.26
C SER A 46 18.84 -8.69 -3.95
N ALA A 47 17.67 -9.33 -3.85
CA ALA A 47 17.56 -10.76 -3.62
C ALA A 47 18.10 -11.58 -4.80
N THR A 48 17.84 -11.17 -6.04
CA THR A 48 18.39 -11.82 -7.25
C THR A 48 19.91 -11.67 -7.31
N GLN A 49 20.47 -10.54 -6.89
CA GLN A 49 21.92 -10.37 -6.80
C GLN A 49 22.55 -11.28 -5.73
N LEU A 50 21.88 -11.48 -4.59
CA LEU A 50 22.33 -12.41 -3.55
C LEU A 50 22.18 -13.89 -3.95
N PHE A 51 21.14 -14.23 -4.71
CA PHE A 51 20.88 -15.60 -5.14
C PHE A 51 21.73 -16.03 -6.34
N ASN A 52 22.21 -15.07 -7.15
CA ASN A 52 23.14 -15.31 -8.26
C ASN A 52 24.62 -15.35 -7.82
N TRP A 53 24.91 -15.39 -6.52
CA TRP A 53 26.25 -15.59 -5.96
C TRP A 53 26.34 -17.00 -5.36
#